data_AF-A0A2V5M2Q2-F1
#
_entry.id   AF-A0A2V5M2Q2-F1
#
_cell.length_a   1.000
_cell.length_b   1.000
_cell.length_c   1.000
_cell.angle_alpha   90.00
_cell.angle_beta   90.00
_cell.angle_gamma   90.00
#
_symmetry.space_group_name_H-M   'P 1'
#
loop_
_entity.id
_entity.type
_entity.pdbx_description
1 polymer ?
#
loop_
_entity_poly.entity_id
_entity_poly.type
_entity_poly.pdbx_seq_one_letter_code
_entity_poly.pdbx_strand_id
1 'polypeptide(L)'
;MSQLREMLGVRLVAYIGGVKSARSVSNWAEGTGAPGEVDQERLRHAFHAAALLRERYDATTVQSWFKGINPALNDDAPAHVLREVEPMKGARDVIVAAKAFAYVG
;
A
#
# COMPACT_ATOMS: atom_id res chain seq x y z
N MET A 1 5.74 -7.18 8.23
CA MET A 1 4.48 -6.52 8.67
C MET A 1 4.76 -5.23 9.46
N SER A 2 5.70 -5.22 10.42
CA SER A 2 6.08 -4.03 11.21
C SER A 2 6.42 -2.80 10.35
N GLN A 3 7.40 -2.93 9.45
CA GLN A 3 7.82 -1.82 8.58
C GLN A 3 6.67 -1.28 7.70
N LEU A 4 5.84 -2.17 7.14
CA LEU A 4 4.69 -1.73 6.33
C LEU A 4 3.71 -0.88 7.15
N ARG A 5 3.47 -1.27 8.41
CA ARG A 5 2.61 -0.52 9.34
C ARG A 5 3.24 0.81 9.76
N GLU A 6 4.56 0.88 9.90
CA GLU A 6 5.27 2.14 10.18
C GLU A 6 5.16 3.12 9.01
N MET A 7 5.28 2.62 7.78
CA MET A 7 5.22 3.45 6.57
C MET A 7 3.79 3.90 6.26
N LEU A 8 2.82 2.99 6.24
CA LEU A 8 1.45 3.27 5.78
C LEU A 8 0.43 3.46 6.91
N GLY A 9 0.78 3.08 8.13
CA GLY A 9 -0.19 3.05 9.23
C GLY A 9 -1.17 1.87 9.13
N VAL A 10 -1.71 1.49 10.28
CA VAL A 10 -2.54 0.28 10.41
C VAL A 10 -3.81 0.32 9.57
N ARG A 11 -4.42 1.51 9.37
CA ARG A 11 -5.67 1.64 8.60
C ARG A 11 -5.49 1.37 7.12
N LEU A 12 -4.43 1.90 6.50
CA LEU A 12 -4.15 1.62 5.09
C LEU A 12 -3.77 0.16 4.88
N VAL A 13 -2.98 -0.42 5.79
CA VAL A 13 -2.65 -1.85 5.76
C VAL A 13 -3.92 -2.71 5.87
N ALA A 14 -4.83 -2.37 6.77
CA ALA A 14 -6.11 -3.08 6.90
C ALA A 14 -6.94 -2.98 5.61
N TYR A 15 -7.06 -1.76 5.05
CA TYR A 15 -7.80 -1.51 3.83
C TYR A 15 -7.25 -2.31 2.64
N ILE A 16 -5.95 -2.19 2.35
CA ILE A 16 -5.30 -2.91 1.24
C ILE A 16 -5.40 -4.43 1.46
N GLY A 17 -5.16 -4.89 2.69
CA GLY A 17 -5.27 -6.29 3.09
C GLY A 17 -6.70 -6.81 3.24
N GLY A 18 -7.72 -6.02 2.90
CA GLY A 18 -9.11 -6.48 2.83
C GLY A 18 -9.83 -6.73 4.12
N VAL A 19 -9.30 -6.22 5.22
CA VAL A 19 -9.88 -6.42 6.54
C VAL A 19 -10.43 -5.11 7.08
N LYS A 20 -11.57 -5.21 7.77
CA LYS A 20 -12.25 -4.04 8.35
C LYS A 20 -11.60 -3.58 9.66
N SER A 21 -10.71 -4.37 10.26
CA SER A 21 -10.21 -4.12 11.61
C SER A 21 -8.70 -4.01 11.69
N ALA A 22 -8.24 -3.02 12.46
CA ALA A 22 -6.84 -2.88 12.89
C ALA A 22 -6.35 -4.12 13.68
N ARG A 23 -7.27 -4.81 14.37
CA ARG A 23 -6.96 -6.02 15.14
C ARG A 23 -6.45 -7.16 14.24
N SER A 24 -7.05 -7.35 13.06
CA SER A 24 -6.59 -8.33 12.09
C SER A 24 -5.13 -8.08 11.69
N VAL A 25 -4.77 -6.81 11.48
CA VAL A 25 -3.39 -6.40 11.16
C VAL A 25 -2.42 -6.64 12.32
N SER A 26 -2.86 -6.43 13.57
CA SER A 26 -2.07 -6.77 14.76
C SER A 26 -1.81 -8.28 14.85
N ASN A 27 -2.85 -9.11 14.68
CA ASN A 27 -2.71 -10.56 14.69
C ASN A 27 -1.71 -11.04 13.62
N TRP A 28 -1.73 -10.45 12.42
CA TRP A 28 -0.76 -10.76 11.37
C TRP A 28 0.67 -10.36 11.74
N ALA A 29 0.84 -9.25 12.47
CA ALA A 29 2.16 -8.83 12.96
C ALA A 29 2.68 -9.73 14.08
N GLU A 30 1.78 -10.32 14.87
CA GLU A 30 2.08 -11.27 15.95
C GLU A 30 2.22 -12.72 15.45
N GLY A 31 1.94 -12.98 14.17
CA GLY A 31 1.98 -14.33 13.60
C GLY A 31 0.82 -15.24 14.01
N THR A 32 -0.20 -14.69 14.69
CA THR A 32 -1.40 -15.41 15.15
C THR A 32 -2.49 -15.51 14.08
N GLY A 33 -2.22 -14.98 12.89
CA GLY A 33 -3.01 -15.15 11.67
C GLY A 33 -2.23 -14.68 10.46
N ALA A 34 -2.81 -14.86 9.27
CA ALA A 34 -2.23 -14.37 8.02
C ALA A 34 -3.33 -13.75 7.13
N PRO A 35 -2.97 -12.77 6.25
CA PRO A 35 -3.83 -12.39 5.14
C PRO A 35 -4.07 -13.59 4.21
N GLY A 36 -5.17 -13.57 3.44
CA GLY A 36 -5.31 -14.50 2.32
C GLY A 36 -4.22 -14.27 1.27
N GLU A 37 -3.95 -15.26 0.42
CA GLU A 37 -2.83 -15.23 -0.54
C GLU A 37 -2.83 -13.97 -1.42
N VAL A 38 -3.99 -13.64 -2.00
CA VAL A 38 -4.16 -12.43 -2.83
C VAL A 38 -3.93 -11.15 -2.03
N ASP A 39 -4.44 -11.07 -0.80
CA ASP A 39 -4.25 -9.90 0.05
C ASP A 39 -2.80 -9.77 0.54
N GLN A 40 -2.11 -10.89 0.75
CA GLN A 40 -0.69 -10.92 1.05
C GLN A 40 0.13 -10.38 -0.13
N GLU A 41 -0.21 -10.75 -1.36
CA GLU A 41 0.41 -10.21 -2.57
C GLU A 41 0.20 -8.69 -2.69
N ARG A 42 -1.04 -8.21 -2.53
CA ARG A 42 -1.36 -6.77 -2.49
C ARG A 42 -0.53 -6.03 -1.44
N LEU A 43 -0.39 -6.58 -0.24
CA LEU A 43 0.41 -5.99 0.84
C LEU A 43 1.91 -5.98 0.53
N ARG A 44 2.44 -6.99 -0.18
CA ARG A 44 3.83 -6.98 -0.66
C ARG A 44 4.06 -5.91 -1.71
N HIS A 45 3.11 -5.71 -2.62
CA HIS A 45 3.19 -4.64 -3.62
C HIS A 45 3.07 -3.25 -3.00
N ALA A 46 2.17 -3.09 -2.03
CA ALA A 46 2.08 -1.87 -1.21
C ALA A 46 3.40 -1.56 -0.52
N PHE A 47 4.05 -2.58 0.07
CA PHE A 47 5.36 -2.42 0.69
C PHE A 47 6.42 -1.96 -0.30
N HIS A 48 6.48 -2.54 -1.50
CA HIS A 48 7.47 -2.17 -2.50
C HIS A 48 7.32 -0.69 -2.92
N ALA A 49 6.10 -0.26 -3.24
CA ALA A 49 5.83 1.14 -3.60
C ALA A 49 6.09 2.08 -2.41
N ALA A 50 5.67 1.73 -1.20
CA ALA A 50 5.93 2.53 -0.01
C ALA A 50 7.43 2.66 0.29
N ALA A 51 8.19 1.57 0.20
CA ALA A 51 9.63 1.58 0.43
C ALA A 51 10.35 2.49 -0.57
N LEU A 52 10.01 2.40 -1.85
CA LEU A 52 10.54 3.29 -2.89
C LEU A 52 10.29 4.77 -2.56
N LEU A 53 9.08 5.12 -2.15
CA LEU A 53 8.76 6.51 -1.80
C LEU A 53 9.44 6.97 -0.50
N ARG A 54 9.64 6.05 0.46
CA ARG A 54 10.30 6.35 1.74
C ARG A 54 11.79 6.65 1.62
N GLU A 55 12.41 6.36 0.48
CA GLU A 55 13.77 6.80 0.17
C GLU A 55 13.88 8.33 0.07
N ARG A 56 12.77 9.03 -0.24
CA ARG A 56 12.76 10.49 -0.49
C ARG A 56 11.79 11.26 0.39
N TYR A 57 10.69 10.64 0.80
CA TYR A 57 9.60 11.31 1.49
C TYR A 57 9.33 10.71 2.86
N ASP A 58 8.83 11.53 3.79
CA ASP A 58 8.44 11.08 5.13
C ASP A 58 7.21 10.13 5.10
N ALA A 59 6.95 9.43 6.20
CA ALA A 59 5.82 8.50 6.27
C ALA A 59 4.47 9.20 6.06
N THR A 60 4.33 10.45 6.52
CA THR A 60 3.11 11.25 6.36
C THR A 60 2.82 11.54 4.88
N THR A 61 3.85 11.88 4.10
CA THR A 61 3.76 12.13 2.66
C THR A 61 3.42 10.85 1.92
N VAL A 62 4.10 9.74 2.24
CA VAL A 62 3.81 8.43 1.63
C VAL A 62 2.37 8.00 1.92
N GLN A 63 1.90 8.15 3.16
CA GLN A 63 0.49 7.87 3.50
C GLN A 63 -0.47 8.74 2.71
N SER A 64 -0.17 10.03 2.58
CA SER A 64 -1.00 10.98 1.84
C SER A 64 -1.05 10.62 0.35
N TRP A 65 0.08 10.23 -0.23
CA TRP A 65 0.15 9.74 -1.61
C TRP A 65 -0.70 8.48 -1.83
N PHE A 66 -0.66 7.51 -0.90
CA PHE A 66 -1.49 6.29 -1.00
C PHE A 66 -3.00 6.54 -0.89
N LYS A 67 -3.41 7.63 -0.20
CA LYS A 67 -4.82 8.00 -0.03
C LYS A 67 -5.32 8.99 -1.07
N GLY A 68 -4.43 9.78 -1.64
CA GLY A 68 -4.76 10.90 -2.52
C GLY A 68 -5.09 10.45 -3.93
N ILE A 69 -5.85 11.28 -4.63
CA ILE A 69 -6.09 11.16 -6.07
C ILE A 69 -4.76 11.14 -6.79
N ASN A 70 -4.59 10.20 -7.72
CA ASN A 70 -3.37 10.08 -8.49
C ASN A 70 -3.70 10.10 -10.00
N PRO A 71 -3.35 11.17 -10.73
CA PRO A 71 -3.63 11.28 -12.17
C PRO A 71 -2.97 10.19 -13.02
N ALA A 72 -1.88 9.60 -12.56
CA ALA A 72 -1.24 8.47 -13.26
C ALA A 72 -2.04 7.16 -13.12
N LEU A 73 -3.07 7.14 -12.28
CA LEU A 73 -3.91 6.00 -11.97
C LEU A 73 -5.39 6.24 -12.34
N ASN A 74 -5.65 7.07 -13.37
CA ASN A 74 -7.01 7.48 -13.77
C ASN A 74 -7.78 8.14 -12.60
N ASP A 75 -7.07 8.96 -11.82
CA ASP A 75 -7.58 9.67 -10.65
C ASP A 75 -7.97 8.78 -9.45
N ASP A 76 -7.70 7.46 -9.51
CA ASP A 76 -7.89 6.58 -8.37
C ASP A 76 -6.74 6.69 -7.35
N ALA A 77 -7.09 6.50 -6.07
CA ALA A 77 -6.09 6.44 -5.02
C ALA A 77 -5.23 5.17 -5.15
N PRO A 78 -3.90 5.22 -4.93
CA PRO A 78 -3.04 4.03 -5.04
C PRO A 78 -3.47 2.86 -4.15
N ALA A 79 -3.97 3.15 -2.94
CA ALA A 79 -4.50 2.12 -2.06
C ALA A 79 -5.77 1.45 -2.64
N HIS A 80 -6.61 2.21 -3.35
CA HIS A 80 -7.81 1.70 -4.02
C HIS A 80 -7.44 0.80 -5.20
N VAL A 81 -6.49 1.24 -6.03
CA VAL A 81 -5.99 0.46 -7.17
C VAL A 81 -5.42 -0.89 -6.71
N LEU A 82 -4.59 -0.90 -5.67
CA LEU A 82 -4.08 -2.15 -5.10
C LEU A 82 -5.19 -3.06 -4.57
N ARG A 83 -6.28 -2.48 -4.09
CA ARG A 83 -7.37 -3.23 -3.46
C ARG A 83 -8.34 -3.82 -4.47
N GLU A 84 -8.76 -3.06 -5.47
CA GLU A 84 -9.89 -3.42 -6.33
C GLU A 84 -9.46 -3.92 -7.72
N VAL A 85 -8.29 -3.52 -8.19
CA VAL A 85 -7.77 -4.00 -9.48
C VAL A 85 -7.16 -5.40 -9.30
N GLU A 86 -7.12 -6.17 -10.39
CA GLU A 86 -6.38 -7.43 -10.46
C GLU A 86 -4.96 -7.23 -9.88
N PRO A 87 -4.50 -8.10 -8.95
CA PRO A 87 -3.32 -7.86 -8.13
C PRO A 87 -2.09 -7.45 -8.93
N MET A 88 -1.79 -8.18 -10.01
CA MET A 88 -0.56 -7.94 -10.77
C MET A 88 -0.66 -6.67 -11.62
N LYS A 89 -1.83 -6.39 -12.21
CA LYS A 89 -2.09 -5.14 -12.94
C LYS A 89 -2.05 -3.93 -12.01
N GLY A 90 -2.80 -3.96 -10.91
CA GLY A 90 -2.85 -2.86 -9.94
C GLY A 90 -1.48 -2.56 -9.35
N ALA A 91 -0.69 -3.60 -9.05
CA ALA A 91 0.67 -3.46 -8.59
C ALA A 91 1.58 -2.77 -9.61
N ARG A 92 1.53 -3.20 -10.88
CA ARG A 92 2.33 -2.57 -11.94
C ARG A 92 2.00 -1.09 -12.07
N ASP A 93 0.71 -0.76 -12.15
CA ASP A 93 0.24 0.62 -12.32
C ASP A 93 0.72 1.51 -11.16
N VAL A 94 0.57 1.03 -9.91
CA VAL A 94 0.98 1.75 -8.70
C VAL A 94 2.50 1.91 -8.60
N ILE A 95 3.29 0.89 -8.96
CA ILE A 95 4.76 0.97 -8.93
C ILE A 95 5.27 1.96 -9.98
N VAL A 96 4.66 1.99 -11.17
CA VAL A 96 5.00 2.97 -12.22
C VAL A 96 4.70 4.39 -11.73
N ALA A 97 3.50 4.61 -11.15
CA ALA A 97 3.14 5.90 -10.58
C ALA A 97 4.07 6.32 -9.43
N ALA A 98 4.47 5.39 -8.55
CA ALA A 98 5.39 5.67 -7.45
C ALA A 98 6.78 6.07 -7.95
N LYS A 99 7.30 5.37 -8.98
CA LYS A 99 8.57 5.76 -9.64
C LYS A 99 8.45 7.16 -10.24
N ALA A 100 7.40 7.45 -11.00
CA ALA A 100 7.20 8.76 -11.59
C ALA A 100 7.19 9.86 -10.52
N PHE A 101 6.45 9.66 -9.42
CA PHE A 101 6.41 10.61 -8.30
C PHE A 101 7.79 10.78 -7.65
N ALA A 102 8.52 9.68 -7.40
CA ALA A 102 9.84 9.73 -6.78
C ALA A 102 10.91 10.44 -7.63
N TYR A 103 10.84 10.33 -8.95
CA TYR A 103 11.88 10.86 -9.85
C TYR A 103 11.53 12.21 -10.51
N VAL A 104 10.26 12.60 -10.53
CA VAL A 104 9.80 13.86 -11.16
C VAL A 104 9.34 14.91 -10.13
N GLY A 105 9.04 14.49 -8.89
CA GLY A 105 8.62 15.37 -7.79
C GLY A 105 9.75 16.00 -7.00
#